data_AF-A0A9N9R2W5-F1
#
_entry.id   AF-A0A9N9R2W5-F1
#
_cell.length_a   1.000
_cell.length_b   1.000
_cell.length_c   1.000
_cell.angle_alpha   90.00
_cell.angle_beta   90.00
_cell.angle_gamma   90.00
#
_symmetry.space_group_name_H-M   'P 1'
#
loop_
_entity.id
_entity.type
_entity.pdbx_description
1 polymer ?
#
loop_
_entity_poly.entity_id
_entity_poly.type
_entity_poly.pdbx_seq_one_letter_code
_entity_poly.pdbx_strand_id
1 'polypeptide(L)'
;MAADKDFNDVLEDIFMTEETAYKESYEEGYKSGTLAGNPEGYHLGYHRGAELGRELGYYLGTVTKYLEANEKQDTKYSVKILNQLIKVKTLVDSFPRNNSEDHDILNLVEAIRAQYKKACALLKIPANNPFDSDISF
;
A
#
# COMPACT_ATOMS: atom_id res chain seq x y z
N MET A 1 7.95 -19.88 49.43
CA MET A 1 9.31 -20.28 49.87
C MET A 1 10.12 -20.43 48.60
N ALA A 2 11.12 -19.58 48.38
CA ALA A 2 12.08 -19.82 47.31
C ALA A 2 12.84 -21.10 47.68
N ALA A 3 12.93 -22.06 46.75
CA ALA A 3 13.78 -23.22 46.93
C ALA A 3 15.23 -22.74 47.10
N ASP A 4 15.91 -23.25 48.11
CA ASP A 4 17.34 -23.00 48.31
C ASP A 4 18.07 -23.60 47.09
N LYS A 5 18.79 -22.77 46.33
CA LYS A 5 19.52 -23.23 45.14
C LYS A 5 20.65 -24.15 45.60
N ASP A 6 20.76 -25.34 45.03
CA ASP A 6 21.89 -26.22 45.31
C ASP A 6 23.18 -25.56 44.79
N PHE A 7 24.32 -25.92 45.36
CA PHE A 7 25.63 -25.41 44.95
C PHE A 7 25.89 -25.62 43.44
N ASN A 8 25.39 -26.73 42.89
CA ASN A 8 25.49 -27.00 41.45
C ASN A 8 24.66 -26.02 40.61
N ASP A 9 23.46 -25.65 41.06
CA ASP A 9 22.61 -24.65 40.37
C ASP A 9 23.29 -23.28 40.32
N VAL A 10 23.97 -22.89 41.41
CA VAL A 10 24.71 -21.62 41.49
C VAL A 10 25.91 -21.61 40.54
N LEU A 11 26.65 -22.72 40.43
CA LEU A 11 27.78 -22.82 39.50
C LEU A 11 27.31 -22.83 38.04
N GLU A 12 26.19 -23.49 37.76
CA GLU A 12 25.56 -23.50 36.43
C GLU A 12 25.10 -22.10 36.04
N ASP A 13 24.43 -21.36 36.94
CA ASP A 13 24.04 -19.96 36.69
C ASP A 13 25.26 -19.08 36.34
N ILE A 14 26.36 -19.20 37.10
CA ILE A 14 27.58 -18.42 36.85
C ILE A 14 28.17 -18.77 35.48
N PHE A 15 28.25 -20.06 35.16
CA PHE A 15 28.77 -20.53 33.88
C PHE A 15 27.91 -20.06 32.70
N MET A 16 26.58 -20.08 32.87
CA MET A 16 25.61 -19.69 31.84
C MET A 16 25.27 -18.19 31.84
N THR A 17 25.92 -17.37 32.68
CA THR A 17 25.57 -15.94 32.85
C THR A 17 25.70 -15.16 31.54
N GLU A 18 26.78 -15.37 30.79
CA GLU A 18 26.99 -14.66 29.52
C GLU A 18 25.96 -15.06 28.46
N GLU A 19 25.69 -16.35 28.31
CA GLU A 19 24.71 -16.87 27.33
C GLU A 19 23.30 -16.39 27.68
N THR A 20 22.95 -16.42 28.97
CA THR A 20 21.66 -15.91 29.47
C THR A 20 21.53 -14.41 29.19
N ALA A 21 22.55 -13.62 29.55
CA ALA A 21 22.53 -12.17 29.33
C ALA A 21 22.46 -11.81 27.83
N TYR A 22 23.18 -12.55 26.97
CA TYR A 22 23.10 -12.36 25.52
C TYR A 22 21.69 -12.63 25.00
N LYS A 23 21.08 -13.76 25.40
CA LYS A 23 19.75 -14.14 24.96
C LYS A 23 18.69 -13.15 25.47
N GLU A 24 18.75 -12.76 26.74
CA GLU A 24 17.85 -11.77 27.33
C GLU A 24 17.96 -10.42 26.65
N SER A 25 19.18 -9.93 26.42
CA SER A 25 19.42 -8.65 25.74
C SER A 25 18.95 -8.66 24.29
N TYR A 26 19.12 -9.78 23.58
CA TYR A 26 18.60 -9.95 22.22
C TYR A 26 17.06 -9.94 22.22
N GLU A 27 16.42 -10.70 23.10
CA GLU A 27 14.96 -10.77 23.19
C GLU A 27 14.36 -9.41 23.57
N GLU A 28 14.99 -8.70 24.52
CA GLU A 28 14.61 -7.34 24.90
C GLU A 28 14.78 -6.35 23.74
N GLY A 29 15.95 -6.37 23.08
CA GLY A 29 16.25 -5.50 21.94
C GLY A 29 15.29 -5.74 20.77
N TYR A 30 15.02 -6.99 20.43
CA TYR A 30 14.08 -7.37 19.37
C TYR A 30 12.65 -6.92 19.70
N LYS A 31 12.19 -7.14 20.93
CA LYS A 31 10.87 -6.72 21.39
C LYS A 31 10.73 -5.20 21.39
N SER A 32 11.74 -4.49 21.90
CA SER A 32 11.79 -3.03 21.93
C SER A 32 11.78 -2.45 20.51
N GLY A 33 12.63 -2.97 19.62
CA GLY A 33 12.68 -2.55 18.22
C GLY A 33 11.38 -2.81 17.47
N THR A 34 10.75 -3.98 17.68
CA THR A 34 9.45 -4.31 17.07
C THR A 34 8.36 -3.34 17.53
N LEU A 35 8.29 -3.05 18.84
CA LEU A 35 7.31 -2.12 19.39
C LEU A 35 7.54 -0.68 18.91
N ALA A 36 8.80 -0.27 18.73
CA ALA A 36 9.15 1.05 18.24
C ALA A 36 8.89 1.23 16.73
N GLY A 37 9.17 0.22 15.90
CA GLY A 37 9.05 0.30 14.45
C GLY A 37 7.62 0.09 13.91
N ASN A 38 6.79 -0.70 14.61
CA ASN A 38 5.42 -1.01 14.16
C ASN A 38 4.54 0.23 13.94
N PRO A 39 4.52 1.25 14.83
CA PRO A 39 3.74 2.46 14.61
C PRO A 39 4.18 3.21 13.35
N GLU A 40 5.48 3.37 13.15
CA GLU A 40 6.03 4.09 12.00
C GLU A 40 5.68 3.37 10.69
N GLY A 41 5.89 2.05 10.62
CA GLY A 41 5.51 1.24 9.46
C GLY A 41 4.01 1.30 9.17
N TYR A 42 3.17 1.24 10.20
CA TYR A 42 1.72 1.40 10.07
C TYR A 42 1.34 2.77 9.52
N HIS A 43 1.89 3.84 10.10
CA HIS A 43 1.61 5.21 9.65
C HIS A 43 2.04 5.42 8.20
N LEU A 44 3.24 4.97 7.83
CA LEU A 44 3.72 5.04 6.46
C LEU A 44 2.78 4.31 5.49
N GLY A 45 2.44 3.05 5.80
CA GLY A 45 1.53 2.26 4.98
C GLY A 45 0.14 2.90 4.86
N TYR A 46 -0.40 3.42 5.97
CA TYR A 46 -1.68 4.11 5.99
C TYR A 46 -1.67 5.37 5.11
N HIS A 47 -0.66 6.22 5.26
CA HIS A 47 -0.54 7.44 4.46
C HIS A 47 -0.39 7.13 2.97
N ARG A 48 0.50 6.19 2.61
CA ARG A 48 0.70 5.79 1.21
C ARG A 48 -0.55 5.16 0.61
N GLY A 49 -1.23 4.29 1.36
CA GLY A 49 -2.48 3.69 0.93
C GLY A 49 -3.59 4.74 0.72
N ALA A 50 -3.69 5.74 1.59
CA ALA A 50 -4.65 6.84 1.45
C ALA A 50 -4.35 7.72 0.23
N GLU A 51 -3.08 8.06 -0.01
CA GLU A 51 -2.65 8.81 -1.20
C GLU A 51 -3.04 8.07 -2.49
N LEU A 52 -2.73 6.78 -2.53
CA LEU A 52 -3.05 5.94 -3.68
C LEU A 52 -4.57 5.79 -3.88
N GLY A 53 -5.31 5.52 -2.80
CA GLY A 53 -6.77 5.39 -2.85
C GLY A 53 -7.45 6.66 -3.37
N ARG A 54 -6.95 7.83 -2.98
CA ARG A 54 -7.42 9.12 -3.49
C ARG A 54 -7.16 9.28 -4.99
N GLU A 55 -5.98 8.91 -5.46
CA GLU A 55 -5.65 8.91 -6.89
C GLU A 55 -6.58 7.99 -7.70
N LEU A 56 -6.72 6.73 -7.26
CA LEU A 56 -7.58 5.76 -7.96
C LEU A 56 -9.05 6.21 -7.96
N GLY A 57 -9.52 6.78 -6.85
CA GLY A 57 -10.85 7.38 -6.75
C GLY A 57 -11.06 8.54 -7.73
N TYR A 58 -10.05 9.40 -7.90
CA TYR A 58 -10.10 10.49 -8.88
C TYR A 58 -10.20 9.97 -10.32
N TYR A 59 -9.41 8.96 -10.67
CA TYR A 59 -9.48 8.31 -11.99
C TYR A 59 -10.85 7.70 -12.24
N LEU A 60 -11.37 6.93 -11.26
CA LEU A 60 -12.69 6.31 -11.36
C LEU A 60 -13.80 7.35 -11.51
N GLY A 61 -13.79 8.41 -10.70
CA GLY A 61 -14.78 9.49 -10.77
C GLY A 61 -14.77 10.21 -12.11
N THR A 62 -13.57 10.52 -12.62
CA THR A 62 -13.41 11.15 -13.94
C THR A 62 -13.98 10.26 -15.04
N VAL A 63 -13.55 9.00 -15.10
CA VAL A 63 -13.97 8.05 -16.13
C VAL A 63 -15.48 7.82 -16.09
N THR A 64 -16.04 7.64 -14.90
CA THR A 64 -17.48 7.43 -14.69
C THR A 64 -18.29 8.63 -15.18
N LYS A 65 -17.86 9.85 -14.87
CA LYS A 65 -18.50 11.07 -15.37
C LYS A 65 -18.61 11.09 -16.91
N TYR A 66 -17.55 10.70 -17.62
CA TYR A 66 -17.57 10.68 -19.08
C TYR A 66 -18.44 9.55 -19.65
N LEU A 67 -18.47 8.39 -19.00
CA LEU A 67 -19.36 7.29 -19.38
C LEU A 67 -20.83 7.67 -19.19
N GLU A 68 -21.18 8.26 -18.04
CA GLU A 68 -22.55 8.71 -17.77
C GLU A 68 -23.02 9.81 -18.73
N ALA A 69 -22.15 10.77 -19.08
CA ALA A 69 -22.46 11.81 -20.06
C ALA A 69 -22.78 11.21 -21.46
N ASN A 70 -22.19 10.06 -21.79
CA ASN A 70 -22.52 9.34 -23.01
C ASN A 70 -23.90 8.66 -22.94
N GLU A 71 -24.20 8.01 -21.81
CA GLU A 71 -25.46 7.30 -21.60
C GLU A 71 -26.67 8.26 -21.58
N LYS A 72 -26.52 9.42 -20.94
CA LYS A 72 -27.54 10.47 -20.89
C LYS A 72 -27.72 11.21 -22.22
N GLN A 73 -26.91 10.89 -23.24
CA GLN A 73 -26.85 11.56 -24.55
C GLN A 73 -26.43 13.04 -24.50
N ASP A 74 -25.83 13.50 -23.40
CA ASP A 74 -25.27 14.86 -23.27
C ASP A 74 -24.08 15.06 -24.23
N THR A 75 -23.32 14.01 -24.51
CA THR A 75 -22.21 14.03 -25.47
C THR A 75 -22.00 12.63 -26.05
N LYS A 76 -21.88 12.49 -27.37
CA LYS A 76 -21.58 11.19 -28.00
C LYS A 76 -20.08 11.01 -28.19
N TYR A 77 -19.49 10.08 -27.44
CA TYR A 77 -18.09 9.71 -27.61
C TYR A 77 -17.94 8.55 -28.60
N SER A 78 -16.78 8.49 -29.27
CA SER A 78 -16.46 7.37 -30.15
C SER A 78 -16.30 6.06 -29.36
N VAL A 79 -16.56 4.92 -30.02
CA VAL A 79 -16.34 3.58 -29.45
C VAL A 79 -14.92 3.42 -28.89
N LYS A 80 -13.91 4.01 -29.55
CA LYS A 80 -12.52 3.99 -29.09
C LYS A 80 -12.33 4.65 -27.73
N ILE A 81 -12.99 5.79 -27.50
CA ILE A 81 -12.94 6.51 -26.21
C ILE A 81 -13.64 5.67 -25.15
N LEU A 82 -14.84 5.18 -25.43
CA LEU A 82 -15.62 4.36 -24.49
C LEU A 82 -14.85 3.11 -24.06
N ASN A 83 -14.24 2.39 -25.01
CA ASN A 83 -13.43 1.21 -24.69
C ASN A 83 -12.22 1.55 -23.80
N GLN A 84 -11.56 2.68 -24.03
CA GLN A 84 -10.45 3.11 -23.19
C GLN A 84 -10.92 3.51 -21.78
N LEU A 85 -12.07 4.20 -21.67
CA LEU A 85 -12.69 4.56 -20.39
C LEU A 85 -13.08 3.32 -19.59
N ILE A 86 -13.79 2.37 -20.22
CA ILE A 86 -14.16 1.09 -19.60
C ILE A 86 -12.91 0.35 -19.12
N LYS A 87 -11.84 0.31 -19.93
CA LYS A 87 -10.59 -0.33 -19.53
C LYS A 87 -10.00 0.26 -18.25
N VAL A 88 -9.97 1.58 -18.11
CA VAL A 88 -9.49 2.23 -16.88
C VAL A 88 -10.39 1.86 -15.70
N LYS A 89 -11.72 1.95 -15.88
CA LYS A 89 -12.69 1.57 -14.84
C LYS A 89 -12.48 0.13 -14.38
N THR A 90 -12.36 -0.82 -15.31
CA THR A 90 -12.14 -2.23 -14.97
C THR A 90 -10.85 -2.45 -14.18
N LEU A 91 -9.74 -1.82 -14.55
CA LEU A 91 -8.48 -1.95 -13.83
C LEU A 91 -8.58 -1.41 -12.40
N VAL A 92 -9.26 -0.27 -12.21
CA VAL A 92 -9.48 0.30 -10.87
C VAL A 92 -10.43 -0.57 -10.04
N ASP A 93 -11.50 -1.11 -10.64
CA ASP A 93 -12.44 -1.99 -9.95
C ASP A 93 -11.79 -3.33 -9.54
N SER A 94 -10.88 -3.85 -10.35
CA SER A 94 -10.10 -5.07 -10.06
C SER A 94 -8.91 -4.84 -9.14
N PHE A 95 -8.65 -3.59 -8.72
CA PHE A 95 -7.50 -3.28 -7.90
C PHE A 95 -7.63 -3.95 -6.51
N PRO A 96 -6.56 -4.59 -5.99
CA PRO A 96 -6.61 -5.29 -4.71
C PRO A 96 -7.11 -4.41 -3.56
N ARG A 97 -7.97 -4.98 -2.72
CA ARG A 97 -8.51 -4.30 -1.52
C ARG A 97 -7.71 -4.60 -0.25
N ASN A 98 -6.83 -5.58 -0.33
CA ASN A 98 -5.90 -5.98 0.71
C ASN A 98 -4.46 -5.84 0.20
N ASN A 99 -3.56 -5.48 1.12
CA ASN A 99 -2.13 -5.51 0.86
C ASN A 99 -1.63 -6.94 1.11
N SER A 100 -1.21 -7.63 0.06
CA SER A 100 -0.59 -8.96 0.16
C SER A 100 0.66 -9.00 -0.68
N GLU A 101 1.63 -9.82 -0.28
CA GLU A 101 2.93 -9.95 -0.95
C GLU A 101 2.80 -10.47 -2.39
N ASP A 102 1.72 -11.18 -2.71
CA ASP A 102 1.43 -11.68 -4.06
C ASP A 102 1.01 -10.59 -5.05
N HIS A 103 0.61 -9.41 -4.56
CA HIS A 103 0.12 -8.33 -5.39
C HIS A 103 1.22 -7.30 -5.64
N ASP A 104 1.62 -7.16 -6.89
CA ASP A 104 2.50 -6.06 -7.32
C ASP A 104 1.70 -4.76 -7.46
N ILE A 105 1.44 -4.13 -6.33
CA ILE A 105 0.69 -2.87 -6.22
C ILE A 105 1.30 -1.80 -7.11
N LEU A 106 2.63 -1.72 -7.17
CA LEU A 106 3.32 -0.67 -7.94
C LEU A 106 3.06 -0.81 -9.43
N ASN A 107 3.27 -2.01 -9.99
CA ASN A 107 3.02 -2.25 -11.41
C ASN A 107 1.53 -2.09 -11.78
N LEU A 108 0.61 -2.50 -10.90
CA LEU A 108 -0.83 -2.31 -11.11
C LEU A 108 -1.20 -0.83 -11.20
N VAL A 109 -0.66 0.00 -10.31
CA VAL A 109 -0.91 1.45 -10.30
C VAL A 109 -0.31 2.12 -11.53
N GLU A 110 0.91 1.78 -11.91
CA GLU A 110 1.53 2.30 -13.13
C GLU A 110 0.72 1.95 -14.38
N ALA A 111 0.22 0.72 -14.47
CA ALA A 111 -0.66 0.30 -15.55
C ALA A 111 -1.94 1.14 -15.60
N ILE A 112 -2.58 1.41 -14.45
CA ILE A 112 -3.76 2.27 -14.36
C ILE A 112 -3.44 3.71 -14.79
N ARG A 113 -2.36 4.31 -14.27
CA ARG A 113 -1.89 5.66 -14.63
C ARG A 113 -1.68 5.78 -16.14
N ALA A 114 -1.03 4.80 -16.76
CA ALA A 114 -0.80 4.78 -18.20
C ALA A 114 -2.10 4.71 -19.00
N GLN A 115 -3.06 3.86 -18.59
CA GLN A 115 -4.36 3.79 -19.26
C GLN A 115 -5.20 5.07 -19.06
N TYR A 116 -5.11 5.71 -17.89
CA TYR A 116 -5.78 6.97 -17.61
C TYR A 116 -5.21 8.12 -18.45
N LYS A 117 -3.88 8.28 -18.49
CA LYS A 117 -3.21 9.27 -19.36
C LYS A 117 -3.63 9.12 -20.82
N LYS A 118 -3.74 7.88 -21.30
CA LYS A 118 -4.26 7.57 -22.64
C LYS A 118 -5.72 7.98 -22.82
N ALA A 119 -6.58 7.77 -21.81
CA ALA A 119 -7.97 8.23 -21.85
C ALA A 119 -8.05 9.76 -21.93
N CYS A 120 -7.27 10.47 -21.11
CA CYS A 120 -7.19 11.94 -21.13
C CYS A 120 -6.76 12.49 -22.49
N ALA A 121 -5.74 11.88 -23.11
CA ALA A 121 -5.29 12.26 -24.44
C ALA A 121 -6.39 12.09 -25.51
N LEU A 122 -7.18 11.00 -25.44
CA LEU A 122 -8.31 10.79 -26.35
C LEU A 122 -9.46 11.78 -26.12
N LEU A 123 -9.70 12.16 -24.87
CA LEU A 123 -10.69 13.15 -24.47
C LEU A 123 -10.23 14.60 -24.68
N LYS A 124 -8.95 14.82 -25.03
CA LYS A 124 -8.30 16.13 -25.17
C LYS A 124 -8.39 16.98 -23.90
N ILE A 125 -8.25 16.33 -22.74
CA ILE A 125 -8.20 16.99 -21.43
C ILE A 125 -6.79 16.84 -20.83
N PRO A 126 -6.36 17.76 -19.95
CA PRO A 126 -5.11 17.58 -19.23
C PRO A 126 -5.16 16.28 -18.43
N ALA A 127 -4.09 15.50 -18.49
CA ALA A 127 -3.92 14.31 -17.67
C ALA A 127 -3.40 14.62 -16.25
N ASN A 128 -3.35 15.90 -15.89
CA ASN A 128 -2.83 16.34 -14.62
C ASN A 128 -3.77 15.89 -13.50
N ASN A 129 -3.30 14.97 -12.68
CA ASN A 129 -4.00 14.61 -11.46
C ASN A 129 -3.62 15.65 -10.40
N PRO A 130 -4.56 16.34 -9.74
CA PRO A 130 -4.23 17.24 -8.63
C PRO A 130 -3.55 16.53 -7.44
N PHE A 131 -3.55 15.20 -7.46
CA PHE A 131 -2.91 14.33 -6.49
C PHE A 131 -1.74 13.52 -7.08
N ASP A 132 -1.24 13.90 -8.27
CA ASP A 132 0.03 13.36 -8.80
C ASP A 132 1.09 13.71 -7.76
N SER A 133 1.38 12.73 -6.93
CA SER A 133 2.40 12.83 -5.92
C SER A 133 3.67 12.45 -6.66
N ASP A 134 4.71 13.27 -6.54
CA ASP A 134 6.08 12.88 -6.89
C ASP A 134 6.49 11.73 -5.95
N ILE A 135 5.87 10.56 -6.12
CA ILE A 135 6.16 9.37 -5.34
C ILE A 135 7.45 8.82 -5.92
N SER A 136 8.59 9.28 -5.42
CA SER A 136 9.81 8.49 -5.45
C SER A 136 9.64 7.38 -4.42
N PHE A 137 9.47 6.14 -4.90
CA PHE A 137 9.81 4.97 -4.11
C PHE A 137 11.34 4.82 -4.08
#